data_AF-A0A260YQ06-F1
#
_entry.id   AF-A0A260YQ06-F1
#
_cell.length_a   1.000
_cell.length_b   1.000
_cell.length_c   1.000
_cell.angle_alpha   90.00
_cell.angle_beta   90.00
_cell.angle_gamma   90.00
#
_symmetry.space_group_name_H-M   'P 1'
#
loop_
_entity.id
_entity.type
_entity.pdbx_description
1 polymer ?
#
loop_
_entity_poly.entity_id
_entity_poly.type
_entity_poly.pdbx_seq_one_letter_code
_entity_poly.pdbx_strand_id
1 'polypeptide(L)'
;MSAGMPRWLINLMSTDPYISMVSFITNSVHLTILLQKSMRTSSTNVIMIGIAICNLYISFHSVWKFVRNKILYSPWVPDSYMTVVLSWTANSFQDDFNRCSAFLGASMAVIRVIVLRNPTGNASK
;
A
#
# COMPACT_ATOMS: atom_id res chain seq x y z
N MET A 1 -21.44 14.84 17.46
CA MET A 1 -22.18 14.41 16.25
C MET A 1 -22.00 12.90 16.11
N SER A 2 -22.85 12.10 16.78
CA SER A 2 -22.69 10.65 16.95
C SER A 2 -24.07 10.00 17.04
N ALA A 3 -24.80 9.94 15.93
CA ALA A 3 -26.10 9.26 15.86
C ALA A 3 -26.24 8.64 14.47
N GLY A 4 -25.73 7.42 14.30
CA GLY A 4 -25.88 6.66 13.05
C GLY A 4 -24.74 5.69 12.74
N MET A 5 -23.57 5.82 13.36
CA MET A 5 -22.44 4.93 13.05
C MET A 5 -22.57 3.61 13.83
N PRO A 6 -22.64 2.45 13.14
CA PRO A 6 -22.81 1.17 13.81
C PRO A 6 -21.54 0.79 14.60
N ARG A 7 -21.74 0.10 15.74
CA ARG A 7 -20.67 -0.18 16.72
C ARG A 7 -19.45 -0.93 16.16
N TRP A 8 -19.66 -1.78 15.15
CA TRP A 8 -18.56 -2.49 14.48
C TRP A 8 -17.63 -1.53 13.72
N LEU A 9 -18.17 -0.44 13.17
CA LEU A 9 -17.41 0.58 12.42
C LEU A 9 -16.50 1.38 13.36
N ILE A 10 -16.97 1.64 14.58
CA ILE A 10 -16.18 2.33 15.61
C ILE A 10 -15.03 1.43 16.09
N ASN A 11 -15.30 0.14 16.29
CA ASN A 11 -14.25 -0.83 16.63
C ASN A 11 -13.23 -1.00 15.49
N LEU A 12 -13.69 -0.98 14.23
CA LEU A 12 -12.82 -1.02 13.06
C LEU A 12 -11.90 0.21 13.00
N MET A 13 -12.47 1.40 13.18
CA MET A 13 -11.70 2.66 13.21
C MET A 13 -10.67 2.69 14.34
N SER A 14 -10.95 1.99 15.44
CA SER A 14 -10.02 1.87 16.56
C SER A 14 -8.89 0.86 16.29
N THR A 15 -9.09 -0.13 15.41
CA THR A 15 -8.09 -1.17 15.09
C THR A 15 -7.22 -0.85 13.87
N ASP A 16 -7.60 0.14 13.05
CA ASP A 16 -6.85 0.66 11.90
C ASP A 16 -5.32 0.86 12.10
N PRO A 17 -4.83 1.43 13.22
CA PRO A 17 -3.39 1.65 13.39
C PRO A 17 -2.61 0.34 13.52
N TYR A 18 -3.19 -0.69 14.17
CA TYR A 18 -2.53 -1.99 14.34
C TYR A 18 -2.43 -2.73 13.00
N ILE A 19 -3.47 -2.67 12.19
CA ILE A 19 -3.51 -3.30 10.86
C ILE A 19 -2.49 -2.64 9.92
N SER A 20 -2.36 -1.30 10.00
CA SER A 20 -1.38 -0.54 9.22
C SER A 20 0.06 -0.89 9.63
N MET A 21 0.31 -1.11 10.92
CA MET A 21 1.64 -1.50 11.43
C MET A 21 2.06 -2.90 10.97
N VAL A 22 1.14 -3.87 11.03
CA VAL A 22 1.37 -5.21 10.49
C VAL A 22 1.64 -5.15 8.99
N SER A 23 0.83 -4.39 8.24
CA SER A 23 1.01 -4.20 6.79
C SER A 23 2.37 -3.59 6.46
N PHE A 24 2.84 -2.61 7.22
CA PHE A 24 4.16 -2.01 7.02
C PHE A 24 5.28 -3.04 7.23
N ILE A 25 5.23 -3.83 8.30
CA ILE A 25 6.24 -4.86 8.60
C ILE A 25 6.28 -5.93 7.50
N THR A 26 5.13 -6.48 7.14
CA THR A 26 5.03 -7.54 6.12
C THR A 26 5.54 -7.05 4.76
N ASN A 27 5.17 -5.84 4.33
CA ASN A 27 5.64 -5.29 3.05
C ASN A 27 7.15 -4.97 3.06
N SER A 28 7.72 -4.59 4.22
CA SER A 28 9.16 -4.36 4.38
C SER A 28 9.97 -5.64 4.24
N VAL A 29 9.50 -6.72 4.88
CA VAL A 29 10.10 -8.05 4.77
C VAL A 29 10.03 -8.56 3.33
N HIS A 30 8.86 -8.43 2.68
CA HIS A 30 8.69 -8.76 1.27
C HIS A 30 9.65 -7.99 0.37
N LEU A 31 9.79 -6.68 0.56
CA LEU A 31 10.71 -5.83 -0.21
C LEU A 31 12.16 -6.29 -0.04
N THR A 32 12.57 -6.58 1.20
CA THR A 32 13.93 -7.03 1.52
C THR A 32 14.27 -8.37 0.84
N ILE A 33 13.33 -9.31 0.85
CA ILE A 33 13.49 -10.62 0.20
C ILE A 33 13.51 -10.46 -1.33
N LEU A 34 12.67 -9.58 -1.90
CA LEU A 34 12.58 -9.37 -3.34
C LEU A 34 13.77 -8.60 -3.93
N LEU A 35 14.45 -7.78 -3.13
CA LEU A 35 15.65 -7.05 -3.53
C LEU A 35 16.90 -7.93 -3.66
N GLN A 36 16.84 -9.17 -3.18
CA GLN A 36 17.97 -10.09 -3.24
C GLN A 36 18.37 -10.38 -4.70
N LYS A 37 19.67 -10.27 -4.99
CA LYS A 37 20.28 -10.23 -6.34
C LYS A 37 19.88 -11.41 -7.26
N SER A 38 19.50 -12.54 -6.68
CA SER A 38 19.19 -13.80 -7.38
C SER A 38 17.91 -13.77 -8.21
N MET A 39 16.95 -12.90 -7.90
CA MET A 39 15.58 -13.01 -8.46
C MET A 39 15.19 -11.87 -9.41
N ARG A 40 16.12 -10.98 -9.77
CA ARG A 40 15.84 -9.73 -10.50
C ARG A 40 15.54 -9.88 -12.00
N THR A 41 15.70 -11.08 -12.56
CA THR A 41 15.65 -11.32 -14.01
C THR A 41 14.26 -11.63 -14.56
N SER A 42 13.26 -11.91 -13.71
CA SER A 42 11.89 -12.17 -14.14
C SER A 42 10.99 -10.93 -14.01
N SER A 43 10.17 -10.67 -15.02
CA SER A 43 9.16 -9.59 -15.05
C SER A 43 8.23 -9.60 -13.84
N THR A 44 7.87 -10.79 -13.35
CA THR A 44 7.08 -11.00 -12.13
C THR A 44 7.71 -10.36 -10.89
N ASN A 45 9.04 -10.38 -10.77
CA ASN A 45 9.72 -9.85 -9.60
C ASN A 45 9.74 -8.32 -9.56
N VAL A 46 9.86 -7.67 -10.72
CA VAL A 46 9.77 -6.21 -10.83
C VAL A 46 8.36 -5.73 -10.45
N ILE A 47 7.32 -6.44 -10.89
CA ILE A 47 5.93 -6.13 -10.55
C ILE A 47 5.67 -6.32 -9.06
N MET A 48 6.18 -7.39 -8.46
CA MET A 48 6.07 -7.60 -7.01
C MET A 48 6.76 -6.51 -6.19
N ILE A 49 7.91 -5.99 -6.64
CA ILE A 49 8.57 -4.85 -5.99
C ILE A 49 7.68 -3.60 -6.09
N GLY A 50 7.06 -3.35 -7.25
CA GLY A 50 6.12 -2.24 -7.44
C GLY A 50 4.93 -2.30 -6.48
N ILE A 51 4.32 -3.48 -6.30
CA ILE A 51 3.21 -3.71 -5.35
C ILE A 51 3.68 -3.44 -3.92
N ALA A 52 4.85 -3.97 -3.53
CA ALA A 52 5.39 -3.78 -2.19
C ALA A 52 5.64 -2.28 -1.87
N ILE A 53 6.17 -1.51 -2.84
CA ILE A 53 6.38 -0.06 -2.68
C ILE A 53 5.04 0.68 -2.54
N CYS A 54 4.04 0.35 -3.37
CA CYS A 54 2.71 0.96 -3.29
C CYS A 54 2.10 0.71 -1.90
N ASN A 55 2.16 -0.53 -1.41
CA ASN A 55 1.62 -0.89 -0.10
C ASN A 55 2.36 -0.21 1.07
N LEU A 56 3.69 -0.03 0.96
CA LEU A 56 4.46 0.72 1.96
C LEU A 56 4.02 2.18 2.02
N TYR A 57 3.81 2.82 0.87
CA TYR A 57 3.34 4.19 0.80
C TYR A 57 1.95 4.36 1.44
N ILE A 58 1.02 3.45 1.12
CA ILE A 58 -0.35 3.45 1.68
C ILE A 58 -0.30 3.30 3.20
N SER A 59 0.49 2.35 3.69
CA SER A 59 0.65 2.10 5.13
C SER A 59 1.30 3.30 5.85
N PHE A 60 2.32 3.91 5.22
CA PHE A 60 2.99 5.10 5.75
C PHE A 60 2.04 6.29 5.87
N HIS A 61 1.24 6.55 4.83
CA HIS A 61 0.28 7.65 4.84
C HIS A 61 -0.81 7.46 5.92
N SER A 62 -1.28 6.22 6.14
CA SER A 62 -2.20 5.89 7.23
C SER A 62 -1.63 6.22 8.61
N VAL A 63 -0.38 5.79 8.87
CA VAL A 63 0.34 6.09 10.13
C VAL A 63 0.57 7.60 10.29
N TRP A 64 0.94 8.30 9.22
CA TRP A 64 1.14 9.75 9.24
C TRP A 64 -0.13 10.52 9.62
N LYS A 65 -1.28 10.14 9.05
CA LYS A 65 -2.59 10.72 9.43
C LYS A 65 -2.92 10.45 10.90
N PHE A 66 -2.66 9.23 11.39
CA PHE A 66 -2.89 8.88 12.79
C PHE A 66 -2.02 9.73 13.74
N VAL A 67 -0.72 9.83 13.46
CA VAL A 67 0.22 10.66 14.24
C VAL A 67 -0.19 12.13 14.22
N ARG A 68 -0.53 12.68 13.05
CA ARG A 68 -1.00 14.08 12.94
C ARG A 68 -2.25 14.32 13.78
N ASN A 69 -3.26 13.46 13.65
CA ASN A 69 -4.55 13.65 14.31
C ASN A 69 -4.51 13.38 15.83
N LYS A 70 -3.59 12.54 16.32
CA LYS A 70 -3.53 12.17 17.75
C LYS A 70 -2.46 12.91 18.54
N ILE A 71 -1.30 13.18 17.93
CA ILE A 71 -0.12 13.71 18.64
C ILE A 71 0.05 15.21 18.35
N LEU A 72 -0.16 15.63 17.11
CA LEU A 72 0.12 17.01 16.66
C LEU A 72 -1.13 17.88 16.59
N TYR A 73 -2.32 17.29 16.76
CA TYR A 73 -3.58 18.03 16.73
C TYR A 73 -3.73 18.88 17.98
N SER A 74 -3.52 20.19 17.83
CA SER A 74 -3.90 21.18 18.83
C SER A 74 -5.17 21.90 18.34
N PRO A 75 -6.30 21.83 19.06
CA PRO A 75 -7.54 22.52 18.68
C PRO A 75 -7.38 24.05 18.51
N TRP A 76 -6.32 24.61 19.08
CA TRP A 76 -6.13 26.05 19.26
C TRP A 76 -5.16 26.67 18.25
N VAL A 77 -4.53 25.86 17.39
CA VAL A 77 -3.57 26.34 16.39
C VAL A 77 -4.12 26.03 15.00
N PRO A 78 -4.44 27.05 14.18
CA PRO A 78 -4.89 26.82 12.81
C PRO A 78 -3.75 26.20 11.99
N ASP A 79 -4.10 25.20 11.17
CA ASP A 79 -3.15 24.56 10.26
C ASP A 79 -2.59 25.58 9.28
N SER A 80 -1.27 25.55 9.09
CA SER A 80 -0.60 26.37 8.07
C SER A 80 -1.12 26.00 6.67
N TYR A 81 -1.20 26.98 5.77
CA TYR A 81 -1.62 26.77 4.38
C TYR A 81 -0.81 25.64 3.71
N MET A 82 0.49 25.56 4.01
CA MET A 82 1.37 24.50 3.52
C MET A 82 0.97 23.12 4.02
N THR A 83 0.54 23.01 5.28
CA THR A 83 0.10 21.75 5.91
C THR A 83 -1.18 21.21 5.28
N VAL A 84 -2.07 22.11 4.88
CA VAL A 84 -3.30 21.79 4.14
C VAL A 84 -2.93 21.30 2.75
N VAL A 85 -2.19 22.08 1.95
CA VAL A 85 -1.77 21.69 0.60
C VAL A 85 -1.07 20.32 0.59
N LEU A 86 -0.15 20.08 1.53
CA LEU A 86 0.53 18.79 1.67
C LEU A 86 -0.42 17.63 2.01
N SER A 87 -1.48 17.88 2.79
CA SER A 87 -2.46 16.83 3.11
C SER A 87 -3.32 16.48 1.90
N TRP A 88 -3.68 17.47 1.07
CA TRP A 88 -4.41 17.23 -0.17
C TRP A 88 -3.57 16.46 -1.17
N THR A 89 -2.31 16.86 -1.38
CA THR A 89 -1.41 16.15 -2.31
C THR A 89 -1.14 14.72 -1.84
N ALA A 90 -0.86 14.51 -0.55
CA ALA A 90 -0.65 13.18 0.00
C ALA A 90 -1.90 12.28 -0.13
N ASN A 91 -3.10 12.86 0.02
CA ASN A 91 -4.34 12.12 -0.18
C ASN A 91 -4.54 11.72 -1.65
N SER A 92 -4.29 12.64 -2.59
CA SER A 92 -4.36 12.33 -4.03
C SER A 92 -3.38 11.21 -4.41
N PHE A 93 -2.13 11.29 -3.94
CA PHE A 93 -1.16 10.24 -4.19
C PHE A 93 -1.60 8.89 -3.62
N GLN A 94 -2.20 8.85 -2.43
CA GLN A 94 -2.69 7.60 -1.87
C GLN A 94 -3.73 6.92 -2.78
N ASP A 95 -4.64 7.70 -3.36
CA ASP A 95 -5.63 7.17 -4.30
C ASP A 95 -4.97 6.63 -5.58
N ASP A 96 -3.94 7.32 -6.08
CA ASP A 96 -3.16 6.86 -7.23
C ASP A 96 -2.38 5.57 -6.93
N PHE A 97 -1.71 5.48 -5.78
CA PHE A 97 -0.96 4.27 -5.40
C PHE A 97 -1.87 3.06 -5.17
N ASN A 98 -3.08 3.27 -4.64
CA ASN A 98 -4.09 2.21 -4.53
C ASN A 98 -4.50 1.67 -5.90
N ARG A 99 -4.74 2.56 -6.87
CA ARG A 99 -5.07 2.19 -8.25
C ARG A 99 -3.90 1.47 -8.91
N CYS A 100 -2.68 1.98 -8.77
CA CYS A 100 -1.47 1.37 -9.30
C CYS A 100 -1.25 -0.05 -8.75
N SER A 101 -1.43 -0.27 -7.44
CA SER A 101 -1.33 -1.60 -6.83
C SER A 101 -2.32 -2.60 -7.45
N ALA A 102 -3.55 -2.17 -7.71
CA ALA A 102 -4.56 -2.99 -8.39
C ALA A 102 -4.16 -3.33 -9.85
N PHE A 103 -3.67 -2.36 -10.62
CA PHE A 103 -3.19 -2.59 -11.98
C PHE A 103 -1.97 -3.52 -12.02
N LEU A 104 -1.04 -3.37 -11.07
CA LEU A 104 0.11 -4.25 -10.94
C LEU A 104 -0.31 -5.68 -10.57
N GLY A 105 -1.28 -5.84 -9.66
CA GLY A 105 -1.88 -7.14 -9.36
C GLY A 105 -2.53 -7.81 -10.58
N ALA A 106 -3.28 -7.04 -11.37
CA ALA A 106 -3.85 -7.53 -12.63
C ALA A 106 -2.76 -7.95 -13.63
N SER A 107 -1.70 -7.15 -13.78
CA SER A 107 -0.57 -7.48 -14.65
C SER A 107 0.15 -8.76 -14.20
N MET A 108 0.25 -9.01 -12.89
CA MET A 108 0.83 -10.23 -12.34
C MET A 108 0.00 -11.46 -12.72
N ALA A 109 -1.33 -11.37 -12.65
CA ALA A 109 -2.23 -12.44 -13.08
C ALA A 109 -2.09 -12.71 -14.59
N VAL A 110 -2.03 -11.66 -15.40
CA VAL A 110 -1.85 -11.77 -16.86
C VAL A 110 -0.53 -12.46 -17.20
N ILE A 111 0.59 -12.07 -16.56
CA ILE A 111 1.90 -12.70 -16.79
C ILE A 111 1.85 -14.18 -16.43
N ARG A 112 1.22 -14.54 -15.31
CA ARG A 112 1.05 -15.95 -14.92
C ARG A 112 0.30 -16.74 -15.99
N VAL A 113 -0.79 -16.18 -16.53
CA VAL A 113 -1.55 -16.81 -17.61
C VAL A 113 -0.70 -16.95 -18.89
N ILE A 114 0.08 -15.93 -19.25
CA ILE A 114 0.95 -15.99 -20.44
C ILE A 114 2.03 -17.06 -20.30
N VAL A 115 2.67 -17.16 -19.14
CA VAL A 115 3.69 -18.18 -18.85
C VAL A 115 3.08 -19.58 -18.85
N LEU A 116 1.89 -19.76 -18.28
CA LEU A 116 1.17 -21.04 -18.29
C LEU A 116 0.68 -21.45 -19.69
N ARG A 117 0.31 -20.49 -20.54
CA ARG A 117 -0.14 -20.76 -21.91
C ARG A 117 1.02 -20.98 -22.89
N ASN A 118 2.20 -20.46 -22.59
CA ASN A 118 3.42 -20.68 -23.37
C ASN A 118 4.47 -21.44 -22.54
N PRO A 119 4.25 -22.73 -22.22
CA PRO A 119 5.34 -23.55 -21.72
C PRO A 119 6.38 -23.63 -22.83
N THR A 120 7.48 -22.91 -22.70
CA THR A 120 8.60 -22.94 -23.65
C THR A 120 9.01 -24.39 -23.90
N GLY A 121 8.62 -24.92 -25.06
CA GLY A 121 9.42 -25.80 -25.93
C GLY A 121 10.03 -27.10 -25.41
N ASN A 122 9.74 -27.60 -24.20
CA ASN A 122 10.38 -28.80 -23.66
C ASN A 122 9.44 -30.00 -23.43
N ALA A 123 8.35 -30.09 -24.21
CA ALA A 123 7.54 -31.32 -24.32
C ALA A 123 7.96 -32.20 -25.51
N SER A 124 9.25 -32.20 -25.85
CA SER A 124 9.82 -33.13 -26.83
C SER A 124 11.27 -33.47 -26.46
N LYS A 125 11.42 -34.36 -25.48
CA LYS A 125 12.44 -35.41 -25.50
C LYS A 125 12.03 -36.54 -24.56
#